data_AF-A0A6V8CAU6-F1
#
_entry.id   AF-A0A6V8CAU6-F1
#
_cell.length_a   1.000
_cell.length_b   1.000
_cell.length_c   1.000
_cell.angle_alpha   90.00
_cell.angle_beta   90.00
_cell.angle_gamma   90.00
#
_symmetry.space_group_name_H-M   'P 1'
#
loop_
_entity.id
_entity.type
_entity.pdbx_description
1 polymer ?
#
loop_
_entity_poly.entity_id
_entity_poly.type
_entity_poly.pdbx_seq_one_letter_code
_entity_poly.pdbx_strand_id
1 'polypeptide(L)'
;MASIGGPEVLIIIVVFFVLFGARRLPELANALGRSKGEFHKGLQEATSLPREAQTIADLEAGGMTPDVAMVQRAKALGLDPSGMTPEDLERKIQALERAEE
;
A
#
# COMPACT_ATOMS: atom_id res chain seq x y z
N MET A 1 -34.31 -35.02 -19.87
CA MET A 1 -33.08 -34.70 -19.12
C MET A 1 -33.46 -34.63 -17.65
N ALA A 2 -32.78 -35.38 -16.78
CA ALA A 2 -33.09 -35.36 -15.35
C ALA A 2 -32.72 -33.98 -14.78
N SER A 3 -33.71 -33.21 -14.36
CA SER A 3 -33.51 -31.97 -13.62
C SER A 3 -33.28 -32.34 -12.17
N ILE A 4 -32.17 -31.90 -11.59
CA ILE A 4 -31.95 -32.04 -10.16
C ILE A 4 -32.93 -31.07 -9.49
N GLY A 5 -34.02 -31.61 -8.93
CA GLY A 5 -35.03 -30.84 -8.22
C GLY A 5 -34.63 -30.56 -6.78
N GLY A 6 -35.46 -29.77 -6.09
CA GLY A 6 -35.31 -29.51 -4.66
C GLY A 6 -35.19 -30.78 -3.79
N PRO A 7 -35.98 -31.85 -4.05
CA PRO A 7 -35.87 -33.10 -3.30
C PRO A 7 -34.52 -33.81 -3.46
N GLU A 8 -33.98 -33.87 -4.68
CA GLU A 8 -32.68 -34.50 -4.94
C GLU A 8 -31.54 -33.76 -4.23
N VAL A 9 -31.58 -32.41 -4.24
CA VAL A 9 -30.60 -31.60 -3.49
C VAL A 9 -30.68 -31.87 -1.99
N LEU A 10 -31.90 -32.00 -1.42
CA LEU A 10 -32.08 -32.29 -0.01
C LEU A 10 -31.48 -33.65 0.37
N ILE A 11 -31.68 -34.68 -0.44
CA ILE A 11 -31.10 -36.01 -0.21
C ILE A 11 -29.57 -35.94 -0.19
N ILE A 12 -28.97 -35.23 -1.14
CA ILE A 12 -27.51 -35.04 -1.20
C ILE A 12 -27.00 -34.34 0.07
N ILE A 13 -27.69 -33.30 0.53
CA ILE A 13 -27.34 -32.57 1.76
C ILE A 13 -27.43 -33.47 2.99
N VAL A 14 -28.47 -34.31 3.08
CA VAL A 14 -28.62 -35.27 4.18
C VAL A 14 -27.49 -36.29 4.18
N VAL A 15 -27.17 -36.89 3.03
CA VAL A 15 -26.05 -37.84 2.90
C VAL A 15 -24.73 -37.17 3.26
N PHE A 16 -24.50 -35.93 2.80
CA PHE A 16 -23.33 -35.15 3.17
C PHE A 16 -23.24 -34.95 4.68
N PHE A 17 -24.33 -34.58 5.35
CA PHE A 17 -24.33 -34.41 6.81
C PHE A 17 -24.14 -35.71 7.58
N VAL A 18 -24.58 -36.86 7.06
CA VAL A 18 -24.30 -38.16 7.68
C VAL A 18 -22.81 -38.49 7.59
N LEU A 19 -22.16 -38.20 6.46
CA LEU A 19 -20.74 -38.51 6.25
C LEU A 19 -19.80 -37.53 6.98
N PHE A 20 -20.12 -36.25 6.97
CA PHE A 20 -19.22 -35.18 7.43
C PHE A 20 -19.67 -34.50 8.73
N GLY A 21 -20.93 -34.68 9.13
CA GLY A 21 -21.51 -34.05 10.32
C GLY A 21 -22.07 -32.64 10.08
N ALA A 22 -23.06 -32.26 10.89
CA ALA A 22 -23.76 -30.97 10.82
C ALA A 22 -22.85 -29.74 10.97
N ARG A 23 -21.70 -29.88 11.65
CA ARG A 23 -20.77 -28.79 11.92
C ARG A 23 -19.82 -28.48 10.75
N ARG A 24 -19.65 -29.41 9.81
CA ARG A 24 -18.64 -29.26 8.75
C ARG A 24 -18.96 -28.13 7.78
N LEU A 25 -20.22 -27.99 7.37
CA LEU A 25 -20.66 -26.92 6.46
C LEU A 25 -20.43 -25.52 7.07
N PRO A 26 -20.87 -25.24 8.32
CA PRO A 26 -20.56 -23.98 9.00
C PRO A 26 -19.06 -23.70 9.15
N GLU A 27 -18.25 -24.71 9.51
CA GLU A 27 -16.80 -24.57 9.65
C GLU A 27 -16.13 -24.20 8.33
N LEU A 28 -16.47 -24.89 7.24
CA LEU A 28 -15.96 -24.60 5.90
C LEU A 28 -16.37 -23.20 5.44
N ALA A 29 -17.62 -22.79 5.65
CA ALA A 29 -18.09 -21.46 5.30
C ALA A 29 -17.33 -20.36 6.07
N ASN A 30 -17.10 -20.56 7.37
CA ASN A 30 -16.31 -19.63 8.18
C ASN A 30 -14.85 -19.53 7.72
N ALA A 31 -14.21 -20.67 7.45
CA ALA A 31 -12.82 -20.70 6.98
C ALA A 31 -12.67 -20.04 5.60
N LEU A 32 -13.57 -20.36 4.67
CA LEU A 32 -13.59 -19.78 3.32
C LEU A 32 -13.88 -18.28 3.37
N GLY A 33 -14.81 -17.85 4.23
CA GLY A 33 -15.15 -16.44 4.43
C GLY A 33 -13.98 -15.62 4.96
N ARG A 34 -13.28 -16.13 5.98
CA ARG A 34 -12.05 -15.51 6.50
C ARG A 34 -10.96 -15.42 5.44
N SER A 35 -10.69 -16.52 4.74
CA SER A 35 -9.70 -16.53 3.66
C SER A 35 -10.03 -15.53 2.55
N LYS A 36 -11.29 -15.47 2.10
CA LYS A 36 -11.74 -14.50 1.10
C LYS A 36 -11.59 -13.06 1.62
N GLY A 37 -11.93 -12.81 2.89
CA GLY A 37 -11.80 -11.50 3.53
C GLY A 37 -10.35 -11.01 3.55
N GLU A 38 -9.43 -11.82 4.10
CA GLU A 38 -8.00 -11.48 4.13
C GLU A 38 -7.41 -11.36 2.73
N PHE A 39 -7.85 -12.18 1.78
CA PHE A 39 -7.44 -12.05 0.38
C PHE A 39 -7.87 -10.71 -0.23
N HIS A 40 -9.13 -10.30 -0.05
CA HIS A 40 -9.61 -9.00 -0.55
C HIS A 40 -8.93 -7.82 0.15
N LYS A 41 -8.66 -7.95 1.45
CA LYS A 41 -7.90 -6.97 2.21
C LYS A 41 -6.48 -6.83 1.67
N GLY A 42 -5.78 -7.94 1.43
CA GLY A 42 -4.45 -7.93 0.82
C GLY A 42 -4.44 -7.35 -0.61
N LEU A 43 -5.47 -7.63 -1.42
CA LEU A 43 -5.64 -6.99 -2.73
C LEU A 43 -5.87 -5.48 -2.62
N GLN A 44 -6.72 -5.04 -1.68
CA GLN A 44 -6.92 -3.62 -1.42
C GLN A 44 -5.62 -2.99 -0.97
N GLU A 45 -4.93 -3.50 0.04
CA GLU A 45 -3.64 -2.97 0.51
C GLU A 45 -2.58 -2.91 -0.59
N ALA A 46 -2.51 -3.92 -1.47
CA ALA A 46 -1.60 -3.91 -2.61
C ALA A 46 -1.95 -2.83 -3.64
N THR A 47 -3.24 -2.52 -3.80
CA THR A 47 -3.75 -1.50 -4.74
C THR A 47 -3.79 -0.10 -4.12
N SER A 48 -4.00 -0.01 -2.81
CA SER A 48 -4.16 1.21 -2.02
C SER A 48 -2.88 1.65 -1.32
N LEU A 49 -1.73 1.06 -1.68
CA LEU A 49 -0.43 1.56 -1.26
C LEU A 49 -0.41 3.09 -1.42
N PRO A 50 -0.05 3.86 -0.38
CA PRO A 50 0.11 5.32 -0.46
C PRO A 50 1.19 5.76 -1.45
N ARG A 51 1.79 4.81 -2.18
CA ARG A 51 2.71 5.04 -3.28
C ARG A 51 2.10 5.95 -4.32
N GLU A 52 0.81 5.99 -4.61
CA GLU A 52 0.38 7.02 -5.58
C GLU A 52 0.65 8.44 -5.07
N ALA A 53 0.25 8.79 -3.85
CA ALA A 53 0.53 10.12 -3.32
C ALA A 53 2.03 10.37 -3.04
N GLN A 54 2.74 9.40 -2.46
CA GLN A 54 4.17 9.53 -2.15
C GLN A 54 5.06 9.40 -3.38
N THR A 55 4.76 8.49 -4.31
CA THR A 55 5.47 8.36 -5.60
C THR A 55 5.17 9.52 -6.52
N ILE A 56 3.94 10.05 -6.56
CA ILE A 56 3.67 11.29 -7.30
C ILE A 56 4.45 12.46 -6.67
N ALA A 57 4.46 12.59 -5.34
CA ALA A 57 5.26 13.61 -4.66
C ALA A 57 6.79 13.43 -4.91
N ASP A 58 7.30 12.20 -4.90
CA ASP A 58 8.70 11.89 -5.21
C ASP A 58 9.03 12.15 -6.69
N LEU A 59 8.09 11.91 -7.61
CA LEU A 59 8.21 12.21 -9.04
C LEU A 59 8.14 13.73 -9.30
N GLU A 60 7.25 14.46 -8.61
CA GLU A 60 7.15 15.93 -8.65
C GLU A 60 8.38 16.59 -8.05
N ALA A 61 9.01 15.96 -7.03
CA ALA A 61 10.33 16.33 -6.50
C ALA A 61 11.49 15.98 -7.45
N GLY A 62 11.21 15.51 -8.68
CA GLY A 62 12.20 15.20 -9.70
C GLY A 62 12.98 13.92 -9.45
N GLY A 63 12.48 13.00 -8.62
CA GLY A 63 13.16 11.76 -8.26
C GLY A 63 14.44 11.94 -7.45
N MET A 64 14.61 13.10 -6.81
CA MET A 64 15.77 13.43 -6.00
C MET A 64 15.46 13.20 -4.53
N THR A 65 16.39 12.56 -3.79
CA THR A 65 16.26 12.51 -2.33
C THR A 65 16.34 13.93 -1.75
N PRO A 66 15.73 14.20 -0.57
CA PRO A 66 15.71 15.53 0.03
C PRO A 66 17.11 16.18 0.15
N ASP A 67 18.14 15.38 0.43
CA ASP A 67 19.53 15.83 0.52
C ASP A 67 20.09 16.33 -0.82
N VAL A 68 19.70 15.69 -1.94
CA VAL A 68 20.17 16.03 -3.29
C VAL A 68 19.52 17.33 -3.79
N ALA A 69 18.27 17.57 -3.42
CA ALA A 69 17.57 18.81 -3.74
C ALA A 69 18.25 20.03 -3.08
N MET A 70 18.72 19.91 -1.84
CA MET A 70 19.47 20.96 -1.14
C MET A 70 20.83 21.25 -1.79
N VAL A 71 21.57 20.20 -2.18
CA VAL A 71 22.86 20.33 -2.86
C VAL A 71 22.72 21.04 -4.21
N GLN A 72 21.65 20.75 -4.97
CA GLN A 72 21.40 21.44 -6.25
C GLN A 72 20.97 22.90 -6.07
N ARG A 73 20.16 23.21 -5.06
CA ARG A 73 19.82 24.61 -4.72
C ARG A 73 21.05 25.42 -4.34
N ALA A 74 21.94 24.88 -3.51
CA ALA A 74 23.19 25.54 -3.16
C ALA A 74 24.07 25.79 -4.38
N LYS A 75 24.17 24.80 -5.29
CA LYS A 75 24.94 24.93 -6.54
C LYS A 75 24.35 25.96 -7.50
N ALA A 76 23.03 26.07 -7.59
CA ALA A 76 22.33 27.08 -8.41
C ALA A 76 22.58 28.52 -7.89
N LEU A 77 22.78 28.66 -6.58
CA LEU A 77 23.14 29.91 -5.92
C LEU A 77 24.66 30.18 -5.92
N GLY A 78 25.46 29.36 -6.62
CA GLY A 78 26.91 29.53 -6.71
C GLY A 78 27.69 29.12 -5.46
N LEU A 79 27.08 28.39 -4.53
CA LEU A 79 27.74 27.85 -3.34
C LEU A 79 28.36 26.48 -3.66
N ASP A 80 29.63 26.29 -3.30
CA ASP A 80 30.31 24.99 -3.42
C ASP A 80 29.98 24.11 -2.19
N PRO A 81 29.25 23.00 -2.36
CA PRO A 81 28.83 22.12 -1.27
C PRO A 81 29.95 21.22 -0.74
N SER A 82 31.14 21.27 -1.34
CA SER A 82 32.28 20.41 -0.98
C SER A 82 32.84 20.80 0.40
N GLY A 83 32.51 20.02 1.44
CA GLY A 83 33.09 20.14 2.77
C GLY A 83 32.22 20.84 3.83
N MET A 84 30.91 21.00 3.60
CA MET A 84 29.97 21.59 4.57
C MET A 84 28.97 20.55 5.09
N THR A 85 28.65 20.58 6.38
CA THR A 85 27.58 19.74 6.96
C THR A 85 26.21 20.29 6.58
N PRO A 86 25.16 19.45 6.44
CA PRO A 86 23.83 19.88 5.99
C PRO A 86 23.23 21.07 6.77
N GLU A 87 23.50 21.12 8.08
CA GLU A 87 23.03 22.18 9.00
C GLU A 87 23.64 23.57 8.71
N ASP A 88 24.84 23.62 8.15
CA ASP A 88 25.54 24.88 7.86
C ASP A 88 25.10 25.48 6.52
N LEU A 89 24.66 24.62 5.60
CA LEU A 89 24.11 25.02 4.32
C LEU A 89 22.74 25.71 4.53
N GLU A 90 21.90 25.12 5.39
CA GLU A 90 20.58 25.67 5.73
C GLU A 90 20.69 27.06 6.40
N ARG A 91 21.65 27.23 7.33
CA ARG A 91 21.92 28.52 7.96
C ARG A 91 22.36 29.60 6.98
N LYS A 92 23.19 29.26 5.99
CA LYS A 92 23.66 30.21 4.97
C LYS A 92 22.57 30.58 3.97
N ILE A 93 21.73 29.62 3.57
CA ILE A 93 20.62 29.86 2.66
C ILE A 93 19.61 30.82 3.31
N GLN A 94 19.22 30.56 4.57
CA GLN A 94 18.32 31.47 5.30
C GLN A 94 18.89 32.87 5.53
N ALA A 95 20.21 32.99 5.68
CA ALA A 95 20.87 34.29 5.85
C ALA A 95 20.91 35.11 4.55
N LEU A 96 21.00 34.44 3.39
CA LEU A 96 21.01 35.10 2.08
C LEU A 96 19.59 35.49 1.63
N GLU A 97 18.58 34.64 1.86
CA GLU A 97 17.18 34.96 1.53
C GLU A 97 16.68 36.20 2.31
N ARG A 98 17.07 36.34 3.58
CA ARG A 98 16.73 37.53 4.40
C ARG A 98 17.49 38.81 4.01
N ALA A 99 18.52 38.69 3.18
CA ALA A 99 19.29 39.82 2.68
C ALA A 99 18.84 40.27 1.28
N GLU A 100 18.05 39.43 0.58
CA GLU A 100 17.47 39.74 -0.73
C GLU A 100 15.99 40.22 -0.65
N GLU A 101 15.33 40.09 0.51
CA GLU A 101 14.09 40.83 0.85
C GLU A 101 14.37 42.25 1.35
#